data_AF-A0A3B8NPC9-F1
#
_entry.id   AF-A0A3B8NPC9-F1
#
_cell.length_a   1.000
_cell.length_b   1.000
_cell.length_c   1.000
_cell.angle_alpha   90.00
_cell.angle_beta   90.00
_cell.angle_gamma   90.00
#
_symmetry.space_group_name_H-M   'P 1'
#
loop_
_entity.id
_entity.type
_entity.pdbx_description
1 polymer ?
#
loop_
_entity_poly.entity_id
_entity_poly.type
_entity_poly.pdbx_seq_one_letter_code
_entity_poly.pdbx_strand_id
1 'polypeptide(L)'
;MDVLGTDAQEVSDVVENRFEEQNLLEKFKKLSKRERKVLEMRYGLFSGLQRTQREIAKVLGISRSYVSRIEKKAIKKLFNELSHER
;
A
#
# COMPACT_ATOMS: atom_id res chain seq x y z
N MET A 1 28.93 -30.62 -17.55
CA MET A 1 27.89 -30.84 -16.51
C MET A 1 27.66 -29.48 -15.90
N ASP A 2 26.85 -28.65 -16.57
CA ASP A 2 26.49 -27.33 -16.04
C ASP A 2 25.42 -27.55 -14.98
N VAL A 3 25.86 -27.62 -13.73
CA VAL A 3 24.97 -27.47 -12.59
C VAL A 3 24.78 -25.98 -12.42
N LEU A 4 23.66 -25.46 -12.93
CA LEU A 4 23.23 -24.08 -12.76
C LEU A 4 23.06 -23.79 -11.27
N GLY A 5 24.09 -23.21 -10.66
CA GLY A 5 24.02 -22.60 -9.34
C GLY A 5 23.29 -21.27 -9.42
N THR A 6 21.96 -21.30 -9.55
CA THR A 6 21.12 -20.07 -9.53
C THR A 6 19.77 -20.24 -8.86
N ASP A 7 19.34 -21.45 -8.48
CA ASP A 7 17.99 -21.65 -7.92
C ASP A 7 17.84 -21.20 -6.45
N ALA A 8 18.83 -21.42 -5.58
CA ALA A 8 18.61 -21.24 -4.13
C ALA A 8 18.44 -19.77 -3.71
N GLN A 9 19.21 -18.86 -4.33
CA GLN A 9 19.12 -17.42 -4.02
C GLN A 9 17.87 -16.80 -4.66
N GLU A 10 17.55 -17.17 -5.91
CA GLU A 10 16.34 -16.71 -6.60
C GLU A 10 15.06 -17.20 -5.89
N VAL A 11 15.06 -18.45 -5.40
CA VAL A 11 13.94 -18.98 -4.60
C VAL A 11 13.81 -18.26 -3.25
N SER A 12 14.93 -17.94 -2.58
CA SER A 12 14.92 -17.17 -1.33
C SER A 12 14.31 -15.78 -1.54
N ASP A 13 14.78 -15.07 -2.56
CA ASP A 13 14.32 -13.72 -2.89
C ASP A 13 12.82 -13.73 -3.28
N VAL A 14 12.36 -14.73 -4.03
CA VAL A 14 10.94 -14.90 -4.38
C VAL A 14 10.07 -15.16 -3.16
N VAL A 15 10.53 -15.97 -2.21
CA VAL A 15 9.78 -16.28 -0.98
C VAL A 15 9.72 -15.05 -0.06
N GLU A 16 10.82 -14.33 0.10
CA GLU A 16 10.90 -13.11 0.91
C GLU A 16 9.97 -12.02 0.35
N ASN A 17 10.01 -11.78 -0.96
CA ASN A 17 9.12 -10.83 -1.63
C ASN A 17 7.63 -11.16 -1.42
N ARG A 18 7.26 -12.46 -1.48
CA ARG A 18 5.87 -12.89 -1.24
C ARG A 18 5.44 -12.66 0.21
N PHE A 19 6.34 -12.88 1.16
CA PHE A 19 6.05 -12.66 2.58
C PHE A 19 5.85 -11.17 2.89
N GLU A 20 6.71 -10.31 2.32
CA GLU A 20 6.57 -8.86 2.44
C GLU A 20 5.27 -8.34 1.82
N GLU A 21 4.92 -8.84 0.62
CA GLU A 21 3.66 -8.50 -0.05
C GLU A 21 2.45 -8.90 0.79
N GLN A 22 2.44 -10.12 1.34
CA GLN A 22 1.37 -10.58 2.22
C GLN A 22 1.26 -9.73 3.48
N ASN A 23 2.39 -9.40 4.13
CA ASN A 23 2.39 -8.57 5.33
C ASN A 23 1.86 -7.16 5.04
N LEU A 24 2.25 -6.57 3.91
CA LEU A 24 1.70 -5.28 3.47
C LEU A 24 0.19 -5.37 3.22
N LEU A 25 -0.29 -6.43 2.55
CA LEU A 25 -1.71 -6.65 2.30
C LEU A 25 -2.51 -6.78 3.60
N GLU A 26 -2.00 -7.49 4.61
CA GLU A 26 -2.63 -7.60 5.94
C GLU A 26 -2.77 -6.24 6.62
N LYS A 27 -1.73 -5.39 6.57
CA LYS A 27 -1.78 -4.03 7.12
C LYS A 27 -2.83 -3.17 6.41
N PHE A 28 -2.94 -3.31 5.09
CA PHE A 28 -4.00 -2.66 4.32
C PHE A 28 -5.39 -3.17 4.69
N LYS A 29 -5.55 -4.40 5.21
CA LYS A 29 -6.87 -4.90 5.66
C LYS A 29 -7.50 -4.06 6.78
N LYS A 30 -6.69 -3.39 7.61
CA LYS A 30 -7.15 -2.51 8.71
C LYS A 30 -7.72 -1.17 8.23
N LEU A 31 -7.44 -0.82 6.99
CA LEU A 31 -8.03 0.34 6.33
C LEU A 31 -9.43 0.00 5.84
N SER A 32 -10.36 0.92 6.05
CA SER A 32 -11.68 0.89 5.40
C SER A 32 -11.53 0.98 3.88
N LYS A 33 -12.53 0.50 3.14
CA LYS A 33 -12.55 0.61 1.66
C LYS A 33 -12.29 2.04 1.17
N ARG A 34 -12.82 3.04 1.88
CA ARG A 34 -12.64 4.46 1.53
C ARG A 34 -11.21 4.95 1.81
N GLU A 35 -10.62 4.55 2.93
CA GLU A 35 -9.22 4.85 3.25
C GLU A 35 -8.28 4.24 2.21
N ARG A 36 -8.43 2.95 1.89
CA ARG A 36 -7.64 2.28 0.84
C ARG A 36 -7.76 2.99 -0.49
N LYS A 37 -9.00 3.27 -0.92
CA LYS A 37 -9.24 3.92 -2.22
C LYS A 37 -8.57 5.29 -2.31
N VAL A 38 -8.59 6.08 -1.24
CA VAL A 38 -7.89 7.37 -1.19
C VAL A 38 -6.37 7.17 -1.28
N LEU A 39 -5.79 6.19 -0.56
CA LEU A 39 -4.35 5.93 -0.63
C LEU A 39 -3.91 5.38 -1.99
N GLU A 40 -4.69 4.46 -2.58
CA GLU A 40 -4.46 3.90 -3.91
C GLU A 40 -4.34 5.01 -4.96
N MET A 41 -5.30 5.93 -4.99
CA MET A 41 -5.27 7.06 -5.92
C MET A 41 -4.18 8.07 -5.58
N ARG A 42 -3.88 8.27 -4.29
CA ARG A 42 -2.90 9.29 -3.85
C ARG A 42 -1.47 8.87 -4.23
N TYR A 43 -1.14 7.60 -4.01
CA TYR A 43 0.21 7.06 -4.18
C TYR A 43 0.35 6.20 -5.43
N GLY A 44 -0.70 6.05 -6.23
CA GLY A 44 -0.67 5.25 -7.45
C GLY A 44 -0.50 3.76 -7.17
N LEU A 45 -1.01 3.28 -6.03
CA LEU A 45 -0.93 1.86 -5.70
C LEU A 45 -1.69 1.08 -6.77
N PHE A 46 -1.09 -0.02 -7.25
CA PHE A 46 -1.57 -0.89 -8.34
C PHE A 46 -1.63 -0.27 -9.75
N SER A 47 -1.98 1.01 -9.89
CA SER A 47 -2.13 1.66 -11.19
C SER A 47 -0.92 2.50 -11.65
N GLY A 48 0.02 2.79 -10.75
CA GLY A 48 1.15 3.71 -10.98
C GLY A 48 0.76 5.19 -11.08
N LEU A 49 -0.54 5.50 -11.20
CA LEU A 49 -1.04 6.85 -11.44
C LEU A 49 -1.39 7.57 -10.14
N GLN A 50 -0.54 8.51 -9.74
CA GLN A 50 -0.76 9.36 -8.57
C GLN A 50 -1.72 10.51 -8.91
N ARG A 51 -2.58 10.85 -7.94
CA ARG A 51 -3.51 11.99 -8.02
C ARG A 51 -3.35 12.90 -6.83
N THR A 52 -3.54 14.19 -7.04
CA THR A 52 -3.63 15.19 -5.97
C THR A 52 -4.90 15.01 -5.13
N GLN A 53 -4.90 15.51 -3.89
CA GLN A 53 -6.11 15.51 -3.05
C GLN A 53 -7.29 16.24 -3.73
N ARG A 54 -7.01 17.27 -4.56
CA ARG A 54 -8.03 18.01 -5.31
C ARG A 54 -8.65 17.16 -6.42
N GLU A 55 -7.85 16.40 -7.15
CA GLU A 55 -8.34 15.49 -8.18
C GLU A 55 -9.12 14.32 -7.58
N ILE A 56 -8.61 13.75 -6.48
CA ILE A 56 -9.32 12.71 -5.73
C ILE A 56 -10.66 13.22 -5.21
N ALA A 57 -10.70 14.45 -4.69
CA ALA A 57 -11.92 15.10 -4.23
C ALA A 57 -12.97 15.20 -5.35
N LYS A 58 -12.55 15.60 -6.56
CA LYS A 58 -13.41 15.63 -7.74
C LYS A 58 -13.95 14.24 -8.09
N VAL A 59 -13.08 13.23 -8.13
CA VAL A 59 -13.45 11.83 -8.46
C VAL A 59 -14.42 11.24 -7.43
N LEU A 60 -14.23 11.53 -6.15
CA LEU A 60 -15.03 10.98 -5.06
C LEU A 60 -16.26 11.81 -4.68
N GLY A 61 -16.49 12.96 -5.33
CA GLY A 61 -17.61 13.85 -5.03
C GLY A 61 -17.59 14.40 -3.60
N ILE A 62 -16.40 14.67 -3.04
CA ILE A 62 -16.23 15.19 -1.68
C ILE A 62 -15.24 16.36 -1.62
N SER A 63 -15.22 17.09 -0.51
CA SER A 63 -14.27 18.20 -0.34
C SER A 63 -12.82 17.73 -0.25
N ARG A 64 -11.89 18.54 -0.75
CA ARG A 64 -10.44 18.32 -0.62
C ARG A 64 -10.01 18.16 0.84
N SER A 65 -10.60 18.95 1.75
CA SER A 65 -10.34 18.84 3.19
C SER A 65 -10.80 17.49 3.74
N TYR A 66 -11.90 16.92 3.24
CA TYR A 66 -12.32 15.59 3.65
C TYR A 66 -11.37 14.49 3.15
N VAL A 67 -10.91 14.58 1.89
CA VAL A 67 -9.86 13.68 1.37
C VAL A 67 -8.62 13.74 2.26
N SER A 68 -8.15 14.94 2.62
CA SER A 68 -6.98 15.10 3.50
C SER A 68 -7.18 14.44 4.87
N ARG A 69 -8.37 14.54 5.47
CA ARG A 69 -8.67 13.87 6.74
C ARG A 69 -8.63 12.34 6.60
N ILE A 70 -9.18 11.80 5.50
CA ILE A 70 -9.15 10.36 5.23
C ILE A 70 -7.70 9.89 5.07
N GLU A 71 -6.90 10.59 4.26
CA GLU A 71 -5.48 10.29 4.05
C GLU A 71 -4.70 10.28 5.37
N LYS A 72 -4.81 11.34 6.17
CA LYS A 72 -4.14 11.43 7.48
C LYS A 72 -4.54 10.28 8.41
N LYS A 73 -5.83 9.93 8.45
CA LYS A 73 -6.33 8.82 9.28
C LYS A 73 -5.78 7.47 8.81
N ALA A 74 -5.75 7.25 7.49
CA ALA A 74 -5.25 6.02 6.90
C ALA A 74 -3.74 5.85 7.15
N ILE A 75 -2.94 6.91 6.93
CA ILE A 75 -1.50 6.90 7.19
C ILE A 75 -1.23 6.64 8.67
N LYS A 76 -1.96 7.29 9.58
CA LYS A 76 -1.80 7.05 11.03
C LYS A 76 -2.07 5.59 11.40
N LYS A 77 -3.11 4.98 10.83
CA LYS A 77 -3.39 3.55 11.05
C LYS A 77 -2.24 2.67 10.56
N LEU A 78 -1.78 2.87 9.33
CA LEU A 78 -0.66 2.10 8.77
C LEU A 78 0.62 2.27 9.59
N PHE A 79 0.93 3.50 10.01
CA PHE A 79 2.08 3.79 10.86
C PHE A 79 2.00 3.03 12.19
N ASN A 80 0.82 3.01 12.82
CA ASN A 80 0.63 2.24 14.05
C ASN A 80 0.82 0.74 13.81
N GLU A 81 0.26 0.16 12.74
CA GLU A 81 0.45 -1.27 12.45
C GLU A 81 1.93 -1.61 12.21
N LEU A 82 2.67 -0.74 11.53
CA LEU A 82 4.11 -0.91 11.29
C LEU A 82 4.96 -0.73 12.56
N SER A 83 4.55 0.16 13.47
CA SER A 83 5.30 0.41 14.69
C SER A 83 5.11 -0.67 15.76
N HIS A 84 4.04 -1.47 15.68
CA HIS A 84 3.77 -2.58 16.59
C HIS A 84 4.54 -3.87 16.23
N GLU A 85 5.36 -3.85 15.17
CA GLU A 85 6.27 -4.95 14.79
C GLU A 85 7.64 -4.88 15.50
N ARG A 86 7.78 -4.09 16.57
CA ARG A 86 9.00 -4.05 17.41
C ARG A 86 8.79 -4.77 18.74
#